data_AF-A0A2V5LII9-F1
#
_entry.id   AF-A0A2V5LII9-F1
#
_cell.length_a   1.000
_cell.length_b   1.000
_cell.length_c   1.000
_cell.angle_alpha   90.00
_cell.angle_beta   90.00
_cell.angle_gamma   90.00
#
_symmetry.space_group_name_H-M   'P 1'
#
loop_
_entity.id
_entity.type
_entity.pdbx_description
1 polymer ?
#
loop_
_entity_poly.entity_id
_entity_poly.type
_entity_poly.pdbx_seq_one_letter_code
_entity_poly.pdbx_strand_id
1 'polypeptide(L)'
;MKPSLTGTVLEELADFLCARGAPSYRAKQITDWIYKKRVASFDAMTDLPNEFRAELAAEFGTPKMEVVRVLGSKDTTQKFLFRLRDQ
;
A
#
# COMPACT_ATOMS: atom_id res chain seq x y z
N MET A 1 -11.68 -6.11 9.00
CA MET A 1 -10.44 -6.31 8.20
C MET A 1 -10.30 -5.07 7.33
N LYS A 2 -9.16 -4.37 7.38
CA LYS A 2 -8.99 -3.13 6.60
C LYS A 2 -8.81 -3.46 5.12
N PRO A 3 -9.43 -2.72 4.19
CA PRO A 3 -9.25 -2.93 2.76
C PRO A 3 -7.78 -2.72 2.35
N SER A 4 -7.31 -3.54 1.41
CA SER A 4 -5.91 -3.50 0.91
C SER A 4 -5.79 -2.58 -0.29
N LEU A 5 -4.90 -1.58 -0.25
CA LEU A 5 -4.83 -0.51 -1.26
C LEU A 5 -4.51 -0.95 -2.72
N THR A 6 -4.24 -2.23 -2.97
CA THR A 6 -3.66 -2.73 -4.23
C THR A 6 -4.63 -3.41 -5.20
N GLY A 7 -5.76 -3.95 -4.74
CA GLY A 7 -6.60 -4.87 -5.55
C GLY A 7 -8.01 -4.39 -5.90
N THR A 8 -8.66 -3.67 -4.98
CA THR A 8 -10.10 -3.28 -5.11
C THR A 8 -10.33 -1.80 -4.75
N VAL A 9 -9.25 -1.08 -4.42
CA VAL A 9 -9.30 0.11 -3.55
C VAL A 9 -9.03 1.42 -4.31
N LEU A 10 -8.96 1.41 -5.64
CA LEU A 10 -8.85 2.67 -6.39
C LEU A 10 -10.13 3.51 -6.26
N GLU A 11 -11.30 2.87 -6.28
CA GLU A 11 -12.59 3.53 -6.05
C GLU A 11 -12.73 3.95 -4.59
N GLU A 12 -12.47 3.05 -3.63
CA GLU A 12 -12.51 3.40 -2.20
C GLU A 12 -11.51 4.50 -1.82
N LEU A 13 -10.33 4.52 -2.43
CA LEU A 13 -9.35 5.60 -2.25
C LEU A 13 -9.88 6.90 -2.86
N ALA A 14 -10.51 6.83 -4.04
CA ALA A 14 -11.12 8.01 -4.66
C ALA A 14 -12.26 8.57 -3.79
N ASP A 15 -13.12 7.71 -3.25
CA ASP A 15 -14.20 8.10 -2.33
C ASP A 15 -13.65 8.65 -1.02
N PHE A 16 -12.63 8.02 -0.44
CA PHE A 16 -11.92 8.50 0.75
C PHE A 16 -11.33 9.89 0.52
N LEU A 17 -10.74 10.12 -0.65
CA LEU A 17 -10.19 11.42 -1.04
C LEU A 17 -11.28 12.46 -1.27
N CYS A 18 -12.37 12.09 -1.92
CA CYS A 18 -13.52 12.93 -2.20
C CYS A 18 -14.21 13.39 -0.89
N ALA A 19 -14.46 12.45 0.03
CA ALA A 19 -15.06 12.72 1.33
C ALA A 19 -14.25 13.71 2.20
N ARG A 20 -12.94 13.79 1.96
CA ARG A 20 -12.00 14.67 2.68
C ARG A 20 -11.67 15.95 1.92
N GLY A 21 -12.28 16.18 0.75
CA GLY A 21 -11.95 17.31 -0.12
C GLY A 21 -10.49 17.31 -0.57
N ALA A 22 -9.85 16.15 -0.59
CA ALA A 22 -8.46 16.03 -0.98
C ALA A 22 -8.31 16.30 -2.49
N PRO A 23 -7.26 17.03 -2.91
CA PRO A 23 -7.04 17.27 -4.33
C PRO A 23 -6.86 15.98 -5.12
N SER A 24 -7.39 15.93 -6.35
CA SER A 24 -7.32 14.75 -7.23
C SER A 24 -5.89 14.26 -7.50
N TYR A 25 -4.89 15.14 -7.45
CA TYR A 25 -3.49 14.75 -7.62
C TYR A 25 -2.97 13.83 -6.49
N ARG A 26 -3.58 13.87 -5.29
CA ARG A 26 -3.19 12.97 -4.18
C ARG A 26 -3.46 11.51 -4.50
N ALA A 27 -4.53 11.21 -5.25
CA ALA A 27 -4.79 9.85 -5.72
C ALA A 27 -3.61 9.31 -6.54
N LYS A 28 -3.11 10.15 -7.46
CA LYS A 28 -1.94 9.83 -8.31
C LYS A 28 -0.66 9.68 -7.48
N GLN A 29 -0.48 10.54 -6.47
CA GLN A 29 0.67 10.49 -5.58
C GLN A 29 0.72 9.17 -4.78
N ILE A 30 -0.41 8.79 -4.17
CA ILE A 30 -0.53 7.55 -3.38
C ILE A 30 -0.35 6.32 -4.26
N THR A 31 -0.96 6.30 -5.44
CA THR A 31 -0.81 5.20 -6.39
C THR A 31 0.62 5.08 -6.92
N ASP A 32 1.31 6.19 -7.17
CA ASP A 32 2.74 6.19 -7.52
C ASP A 32 3.60 5.60 -6.39
N TRP A 33 3.31 5.94 -5.13
CA TRP A 33 4.02 5.33 -3.99
C TRP A 33 3.83 3.82 -3.92
N ILE A 34 2.64 3.34 -4.22
CA ILE A 34 2.30 1.91 -4.08
C ILE A 34 2.79 1.10 -5.27
N TYR A 35 2.53 1.55 -6.50
CA TYR A 35 2.83 0.76 -7.69
C TYR A 35 4.23 1.03 -8.25
N LYS A 36 4.70 2.29 -8.22
CA LYS A 36 6.04 2.64 -8.73
C LYS A 36 7.10 2.47 -7.66
N LYS A 37 6.90 3.07 -6.48
CA LYS A 37 7.90 3.05 -5.39
C LYS A 37 7.81 1.80 -4.51
N ARG A 38 6.69 1.07 -4.57
CA ARG A 38 6.46 -0.20 -3.86
C ARG A 38 6.78 -0.11 -2.37
N VAL A 39 6.35 0.98 -1.73
CA VAL A 39 6.60 1.16 -0.29
C VAL A 39 5.82 0.17 0.55
N ALA A 40 6.45 -0.28 1.63
CA ALA A 40 5.86 -1.24 2.57
C ALA A 40 4.99 -0.58 3.66
N SER A 41 5.02 0.75 3.80
CA SER A 41 4.26 1.50 4.82
C SER A 41 3.81 2.87 4.30
N PHE A 42 2.74 3.40 4.88
CA PHE A 42 2.30 4.77 4.62
C PHE A 42 3.30 5.81 5.17
N ASP A 43 4.08 5.46 6.21
CA ASP A 43 5.14 6.32 6.76
C ASP A 43 6.23 6.65 5.74
N ALA A 44 6.47 5.77 4.76
CA ALA A 44 7.44 6.01 3.71
C ALA A 44 6.99 7.11 2.72
N MET A 45 5.71 7.50 2.70
CA MET A 45 5.16 8.54 1.84
C MET A 45 5.46 9.93 2.39
N THR A 46 6.74 10.34 2.37
CA THR A 46 7.24 11.57 3.04
C THR A 46 6.69 12.88 2.47
N ASP A 47 6.05 12.83 1.31
CA ASP A 47 5.40 13.95 0.63
C ASP A 47 3.90 14.09 1.02
N LEU A 48 3.40 13.22 1.89
CA LEU A 48 2.10 13.33 2.54
C LEU A 48 2.24 13.88 3.97
N PRO A 49 1.35 14.79 4.41
CA PRO A 49 1.31 15.26 5.78
C PRO A 49 1.16 14.11 6.79
N ASN A 50 1.67 14.29 8.02
CA ASN A 50 1.60 13.27 9.08
C ASN A 50 0.16 12.83 9.36
N GLU A 51 -0.76 13.79 9.49
CA GLU A 51 -2.18 13.52 9.75
C GLU A 51 -2.77 12.64 8.64
N PHE A 52 -2.45 12.96 7.39
CA PHE A 52 -2.94 12.22 6.23
C PHE A 52 -2.40 10.78 6.19
N ARG A 53 -1.15 10.58 6.58
CA ARG A 53 -0.55 9.23 6.72
C ARG A 53 -1.23 8.43 7.83
N ALA A 54 -1.54 9.07 8.95
CA ALA A 54 -2.23 8.44 10.06
C ALA A 54 -3.65 8.00 9.68
N GLU A 55 -4.40 8.84 8.95
CA GLU A 55 -5.73 8.51 8.44
C GLU A 55 -5.70 7.35 7.44
N LEU A 56 -4.75 7.37 6.50
CA LEU A 56 -4.56 6.25 5.57
C LEU A 56 -4.24 4.94 6.30
N ALA A 57 -3.41 4.99 7.35
CA ALA A 57 -3.12 3.83 8.19
C ALA A 57 -4.33 3.40 9.04
N ALA A 58 -5.23 4.31 9.38
CA ALA A 58 -6.45 4.03 10.13
C ALA A 58 -7.49 3.31 9.27
N GLU A 59 -7.68 3.73 8.03
CA GLU A 59 -8.69 3.16 7.13
C GLU A 59 -8.18 1.98 6.30
N PHE A 60 -6.93 2.02 5.85
CA PHE A 60 -6.40 1.03 4.92
C PHE A 60 -5.32 0.14 5.53
N GLY A 61 -5.25 -1.09 5.01
CA GLY A 61 -4.14 -2.00 5.28
C GLY A 61 -2.92 -1.60 4.47
N THR A 62 -1.73 -1.67 5.06
CA THR A 62 -0.48 -1.44 4.31
C THR A 62 -0.31 -2.48 3.20
N PRO A 63 0.28 -2.13 2.05
CA PRO A 63 0.44 -3.05 0.92
C PRO A 63 1.53 -4.12 1.15
N LYS A 64 2.14 -4.20 2.34
CA LYS A 64 3.24 -5.12 2.64
C LYS A 64 2.78 -6.58 2.51
N MET A 65 3.25 -7.24 1.46
CA MET A 65 3.38 -8.69 1.43
C MET A 65 4.71 -9.05 2.12
N GLU A 66 4.62 -9.77 3.22
CA GLU A 66 5.82 -10.21 3.93
C GLU A 66 6.36 -11.47 3.24
N VAL A 67 7.62 -11.44 2.79
CA VAL A 67 8.30 -12.65 2.33
C VAL A 67 8.74 -13.44 3.55
N VAL A 68 8.07 -14.55 3.82
CA VAL A 68 8.38 -15.46 4.94
C VAL A 68 9.64 -16.25 4.64
N ARG A 69 9.80 -16.64 3.38
CA ARG A 69 10.88 -17.54 2.98
C ARG A 69 11.24 -17.35 1.52
N VAL A 70 12.54 -17.35 1.24
CA VAL A 70 13.08 -17.48 -0.11
C VAL A 70 13.82 -18.82 -0.18
N LEU A 71 13.48 -19.64 -1.16
CA LEU A 71 14.07 -20.95 -1.41
C LEU A 71 14.64 -20.98 -2.82
N GLY A 72 15.91 -21.35 -2.98
CA GLY A 72 16.60 -21.42 -4.27
C GLY A 72 17.87 -20.58 -4.31
N SER A 73 18.61 -20.68 -5.42
CA SER A 73 19.84 -19.92 -5.63
C SER A 73 19.53 -18.55 -6.26
N LYS A 74 20.36 -17.55 -5.99
CA LYS A 74 20.25 -16.21 -6.62
C LYS A 74 20.36 -16.26 -8.15
N ASP A 75 21.07 -17.26 -8.67
CA ASP A 75 21.44 -17.35 -10.08
C ASP A 75 20.52 -18.30 -10.86
N THR A 76 19.55 -18.91 -10.18
CA THR A 76 18.56 -19.84 -10.76
C THR A 76 17.16 -19.50 -10.25
N THR A 77 16.18 -20.38 -10.45
CA THR A 77 14.81 -20.17 -9.96
C THR A 77 14.74 -19.96 -8.45
N GLN A 78 14.17 -18.82 -8.04
CA GLN A 78 13.84 -18.52 -6.65
C GLN A 78 12.34 -18.74 -6.39
N LYS A 79 12.02 -19.51 -5.35
CA LYS A 79 10.67 -19.68 -4.82
C LYS A 79 10.46 -18.72 -3.65
N PHE A 80 9.40 -17.92 -3.73
CA PHE A 80 9.02 -16.98 -2.69
C PHE A 80 7.77 -17.50 -1.97
N LEU A 81 7.85 -17.62 -0.64
CA LEU A 81 6.70 -17.84 0.23
C LEU A 81 6.29 -16.49 0.81
N PHE A 82 5.14 -15.98 0.39
CA PHE A 82 4.55 -14.76 0.93
C PHE A 82 3.59 -15.11 2.07
N ARG A 83 3.65 -14.38 3.18
CA ARG A 83 2.59 -14.37 4.19
C ARG A 83 1.48 -13.52 3.63
N LEU A 84 0.37 -14.17 3.31
CA LEU A 84 -0.88 -13.47 3.12
C LEU A 84 -1.45 -13.13 4.51
N ARG A 85 -2.19 -12.04 4.58
CA ARG A 85 -2.92 -11.70 5.80
C ARG A 85 -4.15 -12.58 5.86
N ASP A 86 -3.98 -13.75 6.43
CA ASP A 86 -5.10 -14.57 6.86
C ASP A 86 -5.58 -14.01 8.20
N GLN A 87 -6.91 -13.94 8.39
CA GLN A 87 -7.56 -13.33 9.55
C GLN A 87 -7.05 -13.86 10.89
#